data_AF-A0A0P9B5G3-F1
#
_entry.id   AF-A0A0P9B5G3-F1
#
_cell.length_a   1.000
_cell.length_b   1.000
_cell.length_c   1.000
_cell.angle_alpha   90.00
_cell.angle_beta   90.00
_cell.angle_gamma   90.00
#
_symmetry.space_group_name_H-M   'P 1'
#
loop_
_entity.id
_entity.type
_entity.pdbx_description
1 polymer ?
#
loop_
_entity_poly.entity_id
_entity_poly.type
_entity_poly.pdbx_seq_one_letter_code
_entity_poly.pdbx_strand_id
1 'polypeptide(L)'
;TRLKAIAKALGLSDDATEAQILTAISKSGEDLETAKASATTPSTKNFMPRADYDAVLARATAAEGKVSEAETASRKSEVETMIASAVTAGKITPGTKDHYVNLAMASDDGFEEIKKLCSSMVPVADPSKLDDAKISEGNLSDDEKHMAATLGVSEEDFAKQLAADKG
;
A
#
# COMPACT_ATOMS: atom_id res chain seq x y z
N THR A 1 36.14 66.69 4.62
CA THR A 1 35.22 67.35 5.58
C THR A 1 34.37 66.30 6.28
N ARG A 2 33.76 66.62 7.43
CA ARG A 2 32.91 65.67 8.17
C ARG A 2 31.75 65.12 7.32
N LEU A 3 31.18 65.93 6.43
CA LEU A 3 30.15 65.53 5.46
C LEU A 3 30.61 64.40 4.51
N LYS A 4 31.84 64.45 3.98
CA LYS A 4 32.38 63.38 3.11
C LYS A 4 32.50 62.03 3.83
N ALA A 5 32.90 62.06 5.11
CA ALA A 5 32.99 60.84 5.92
C ALA A 5 31.61 60.21 6.18
N ILE A 6 30.58 61.03 6.41
CA ILE A 6 29.19 60.58 6.61
C ILE A 6 28.59 60.06 5.29
N ALA A 7 28.80 60.75 4.17
CA ALA A 7 28.39 60.29 2.85
C ALA A 7 28.97 58.90 2.54
N LYS A 8 30.27 58.72 2.76
CA LYS A 8 30.95 57.43 2.58
C LYS A 8 30.39 56.34 3.51
N ALA A 9 30.09 56.66 4.77
CA ALA A 9 29.49 55.71 5.72
C ALA A 9 28.08 55.26 5.31
N LEU A 10 27.34 56.12 4.61
CA LEU A 10 26.02 55.82 4.04
C LEU A 10 26.09 55.20 2.63
N GLY A 11 27.29 54.97 2.09
CA GLY A 11 27.48 54.44 0.72
C GLY A 11 27.17 55.45 -0.40
N LEU A 12 27.11 56.74 -0.10
CA LEU A 12 26.90 57.83 -1.06
C LEU A 12 28.24 58.31 -1.66
N SER A 13 28.16 59.04 -2.78
CA SER A 13 29.32 59.69 -3.41
C SER A 13 29.99 60.72 -2.49
N ASP A 14 31.29 60.94 -2.67
CA ASP A 14 32.08 61.94 -1.92
C ASP A 14 31.63 63.39 -2.17
N ASP A 15 30.85 63.64 -3.21
CA ASP A 15 30.27 64.94 -3.55
C ASP A 15 28.78 65.03 -3.19
N ALA A 16 28.26 64.07 -2.40
CA ALA A 16 26.89 64.10 -1.93
C ALA A 16 26.59 65.37 -1.12
N THR A 17 25.48 66.01 -1.45
CA THR A 17 25.02 67.20 -0.74
C THR A 17 24.46 66.83 0.63
N GLU A 18 24.41 67.80 1.53
CA GLU A 18 23.81 67.63 2.86
C GLU A 18 22.36 67.14 2.78
N ALA A 19 21.57 67.64 1.82
CA ALA A 19 20.20 67.19 1.57
C ALA A 19 20.12 65.71 1.15
N GLN A 20 21.06 65.23 0.33
CA GLN A 20 21.14 63.82 -0.07
C GLN A 20 21.51 62.93 1.11
N ILE A 21 22.42 63.38 1.97
CA ILE A 21 22.82 62.69 3.19
C ILE A 21 21.64 62.57 4.17
N LEU A 22 20.91 63.66 4.42
CA LEU A 22 19.73 63.65 5.28
C LEU A 22 18.64 62.73 4.73
N THR A 23 18.42 62.74 3.42
CA THR A 23 17.45 61.84 2.76
C THR A 23 17.83 60.37 2.96
N ALA A 24 19.11 60.02 2.81
CA ALA A 24 19.58 58.66 3.03
C ALA A 24 19.49 58.21 4.48
N ILE A 25 19.71 59.12 5.44
CA ILE A 25 19.52 58.86 6.87
C ILE A 25 18.05 58.57 7.18
N SER A 26 17.14 59.43 6.72
CA SER A 26 15.69 59.22 6.90
C SER A 26 15.25 57.88 6.29
N LYS A 27 15.68 57.60 5.06
CA LYS A 27 15.39 56.32 4.40
C LYS A 27 15.94 55.12 5.16
N SER A 28 17.17 55.21 5.68
CA SER A 28 17.75 54.13 6.49
C SER A 28 16.95 53.89 7.77
N GLY A 29 16.39 54.94 8.38
CA GLY A 29 15.48 54.81 9.51
C GLY A 29 14.18 54.09 9.15
N GLU A 30 13.55 54.46 8.02
CA GLU A 30 12.33 53.81 7.51
C GLU A 30 12.56 52.34 7.15
N ASP A 31 13.69 52.03 6.49
CA ASP A 31 14.07 50.66 6.13
C ASP A 31 14.31 49.80 7.37
N LEU A 32 14.92 50.36 8.42
CA LEU A 32 15.21 49.67 9.67
C LEU A 32 13.92 49.37 10.46
N GLU A 33 12.97 50.32 10.52
CA GLU A 33 11.66 50.07 11.12
C GLU A 33 10.87 49.01 10.35
N THR A 34 10.91 49.04 9.01
CA THR A 34 10.30 48.01 8.15
C THR A 34 10.93 46.63 8.38
N ALA A 35 12.26 46.57 8.51
CA ALA A 35 12.98 45.33 8.79
C ALA A 35 12.65 44.76 10.18
N LYS A 36 12.56 45.60 11.22
CA LYS A 36 12.14 45.19 12.56
C LYS A 36 10.72 44.65 12.58
N ALA A 37 9.78 45.33 11.93
CA ALA A 37 8.40 44.88 11.83
C ALA A 37 8.29 43.52 11.10
N SER A 38 9.10 43.34 10.06
CA SER A 38 9.19 42.07 9.32
C SER A 38 9.83 40.94 10.13
N ALA A 39 10.74 41.26 11.06
CA ALA A 39 11.32 40.28 11.97
C ALA A 39 10.32 39.83 13.06
N THR A 40 9.42 40.71 13.50
CA THR A 40 8.37 40.36 14.48
C THR A 40 7.21 39.58 13.87
N THR A 41 6.93 39.77 12.58
CA THR A 41 5.90 39.02 11.84
C THR A 41 6.49 38.48 10.55
N PRO A 42 7.21 37.35 10.61
CA PRO A 42 7.79 36.72 9.42
C PRO A 42 6.72 36.46 8.37
N SER A 43 6.98 36.87 7.13
CA SER A 43 6.01 36.67 6.05
C SER A 43 5.77 35.19 5.79
N THR A 44 4.51 34.77 5.84
CA THR A 44 4.08 33.39 5.54
C THR A 44 4.35 32.97 4.09
N LYS A 45 4.61 33.93 3.20
CA LYS A 45 5.04 33.68 1.81
C LYS A 45 6.45 33.08 1.74
N ASN A 46 7.32 33.44 2.67
CA ASN A 46 8.71 33.00 2.71
C ASN A 46 8.99 32.00 3.83
N PHE A 47 8.16 31.99 4.88
CA PHE A 47 8.34 31.16 6.06
C PHE A 47 7.04 30.48 6.45
N MET A 48 7.02 29.15 6.32
CA MET A 48 5.89 28.35 6.79
C MET A 48 6.02 28.14 8.32
N PRO A 49 4.95 28.35 9.11
CA PRO A 49 4.97 28.02 10.52
C PRO A 49 5.33 26.55 10.75
N ARG A 50 6.15 26.29 11.77
CA ARG A 50 6.63 24.93 12.05
C ARG A 50 5.48 23.95 12.32
N ALA A 51 4.45 24.40 13.03
CA ALA A 51 3.26 23.59 13.28
C ALA A 51 2.54 23.16 11.98
N ASP A 52 2.43 24.05 11.00
CA ASP A 52 1.83 23.73 9.70
C ASP A 52 2.71 22.76 8.90
N TYR A 53 4.03 22.98 8.91
CA TYR A 53 4.98 22.04 8.31
C TYR A 53 4.86 20.64 8.91
N ASP A 54 4.86 20.53 10.25
CA ASP A 54 4.75 19.25 10.94
C ASP A 54 3.39 18.58 10.65
N ALA A 55 2.31 19.35 10.55
CA ALA A 55 0.99 18.83 10.17
C ALA A 55 0.96 18.29 8.73
N VAL A 56 1.57 19.01 7.79
CA VAL A 56 1.69 18.56 6.39
C VAL A 56 2.57 17.32 6.29
N LEU A 57 3.71 17.30 7.00
CA LEU A 57 4.61 16.16 7.04
C LEU A 57 3.90 14.91 7.60
N ALA A 58 3.21 15.04 8.73
CA ALA A 58 2.44 13.94 9.33
C ALA A 58 1.36 13.42 8.37
N ARG A 59 0.65 14.32 7.68
CA ARG A 59 -0.35 13.94 6.66
C ARG A 59 0.29 13.22 5.47
N ALA A 60 1.44 13.71 4.99
CA ALA A 60 2.17 13.11 3.88
C ALA A 60 2.63 11.69 4.23
N THR A 61 3.30 11.51 5.38
CA THR A 61 3.74 10.20 5.85
C THR A 61 2.56 9.24 6.06
N ALA A 62 1.44 9.71 6.62
CA ALA A 62 0.24 8.89 6.78
C ALA A 62 -0.39 8.48 5.44
N ALA A 63 -0.37 9.37 4.44
CA ALA A 63 -0.88 9.07 3.10
C ALA A 63 0.04 8.08 2.36
N GLU A 64 1.36 8.27 2.42
CA GLU A 64 2.36 7.36 1.87
C GLU A 64 2.24 5.96 2.47
N GLY A 65 2.05 5.86 3.79
CA GLY A 65 1.79 4.58 4.46
C GLY A 65 0.53 3.89 3.92
N LYS A 66 -0.58 4.61 3.78
CA LYS A 66 -1.83 4.07 3.22
C LYS A 66 -1.68 3.60 1.76
N VAL A 67 -0.90 4.31 0.95
CA VAL A 67 -0.63 3.91 -0.43
C VAL A 67 0.17 2.61 -0.46
N SER A 68 1.24 2.51 0.34
CA SER A 68 2.06 1.30 0.42
C SER A 68 1.27 0.08 0.92
N GLU A 69 0.40 0.26 1.92
CA GLU A 69 -0.52 -0.79 2.39
C GLU A 69 -1.50 -1.23 1.30
N ALA A 70 -2.12 -0.28 0.60
CA ALA A 70 -3.08 -0.56 -0.47
C ALA A 70 -2.43 -1.30 -1.65
N GLU A 71 -1.22 -0.89 -2.05
CA GLU A 71 -0.44 -1.55 -3.10
C GLU A 71 -0.08 -2.99 -2.70
N THR A 72 0.38 -3.18 -1.47
CA THR A 72 0.69 -4.51 -0.92
C THR A 72 -0.55 -5.41 -0.89
N ALA A 73 -1.69 -4.89 -0.44
CA ALA A 73 -2.95 -5.64 -0.38
C ALA A 73 -3.46 -6.00 -1.79
N SER A 74 -3.41 -5.05 -2.73
CA SER A 74 -3.78 -5.27 -4.12
C SER A 74 -2.92 -6.36 -4.76
N ARG A 75 -1.59 -6.27 -4.58
CA ARG A 75 -0.64 -7.25 -5.08
C ARG A 75 -0.89 -8.64 -4.49
N LYS A 76 -1.09 -8.73 -3.17
CA LYS A 76 -1.40 -9.98 -2.49
C LYS A 76 -2.66 -10.63 -3.07
N SER A 77 -3.72 -9.84 -3.29
CA SER A 77 -4.96 -10.33 -3.88
C SER A 77 -4.78 -10.87 -5.29
N GLU A 78 -3.96 -10.20 -6.12
CA GLU A 78 -3.64 -10.65 -7.47
C GLU A 78 -2.89 -11.99 -7.46
N VAL A 79 -1.86 -12.10 -6.61
CA VAL A 79 -1.09 -13.32 -6.40
C VAL A 79 -1.98 -14.46 -5.93
N GLU A 80 -2.78 -14.25 -4.88
CA GLU A 80 -3.66 -15.27 -4.32
C GLU A 80 -4.69 -15.77 -5.35
N THR A 81 -5.24 -14.87 -6.18
CA THR A 81 -6.18 -15.23 -7.25
C THR A 81 -5.51 -16.09 -8.33
N MET A 82 -4.30 -15.72 -8.74
CA MET A 82 -3.53 -16.46 -9.75
C MET A 82 -3.16 -17.85 -9.24
N ILE A 83 -2.68 -17.96 -7.99
CA ILE A 83 -2.32 -19.24 -7.38
C ILE A 83 -3.57 -20.10 -7.14
N ALA A 84 -4.67 -19.52 -6.65
CA ALA A 84 -5.92 -20.26 -6.46
C ALA A 84 -6.41 -20.87 -7.79
N SER A 85 -6.33 -20.10 -8.89
CA SER A 85 -6.67 -20.60 -10.22
C SER A 85 -5.76 -21.75 -10.65
N ALA A 86 -4.46 -21.68 -10.34
CA ALA A 86 -3.52 -22.77 -10.61
C ALA A 86 -3.77 -24.01 -9.74
N VAL A 87 -4.26 -23.84 -8.50
CA VAL A 87 -4.68 -24.94 -7.63
C VAL A 87 -5.93 -25.62 -8.17
N THR A 88 -6.96 -24.85 -8.55
CA THR A 88 -8.18 -25.39 -9.17
C THR A 88 -7.88 -26.12 -10.48
N ALA A 89 -6.91 -25.62 -11.26
CA ALA A 89 -6.44 -26.28 -12.48
C ALA A 89 -5.56 -27.51 -12.23
N GLY A 90 -5.31 -27.90 -10.98
CA GLY A 90 -4.48 -29.06 -10.61
C GLY A 90 -2.99 -28.88 -10.88
N LYS A 91 -2.53 -27.65 -11.16
CA LYS A 91 -1.13 -27.34 -11.50
C LYS A 91 -0.28 -27.10 -10.26
N ILE A 92 -0.89 -26.53 -9.23
CA ILE A 92 -0.29 -26.37 -7.90
C ILE A 92 -1.08 -27.23 -6.91
N THR A 93 -0.39 -27.96 -6.06
CA THR A 93 -1.05 -28.72 -5.00
C THR A 93 -1.48 -27.79 -3.86
N PRO A 94 -2.60 -28.05 -3.17
CA PRO A 94 -3.02 -27.23 -2.04
C PRO A 94 -1.94 -27.08 -0.96
N GLY A 95 -1.15 -28.13 -0.69
CA GLY A 95 -0.07 -28.11 0.30
C GLY A 95 1.12 -27.21 -0.05
N THR A 96 1.28 -26.81 -1.32
CA THR A 96 2.35 -25.90 -1.76
C THR A 96 1.86 -24.51 -2.11
N LYS A 97 0.55 -24.23 -1.94
CA LYS A 97 -0.05 -22.91 -2.22
C LYS A 97 0.70 -21.76 -1.56
N ASP A 98 0.88 -21.82 -0.24
CA ASP A 98 1.50 -20.73 0.52
C ASP A 98 2.96 -20.50 0.12
N HIS A 99 3.67 -21.56 -0.26
CA HIS A 99 5.04 -21.45 -0.77
C HIS A 99 5.09 -20.62 -2.05
N TYR A 100 4.19 -20.88 -3.00
CA TYR A 100 4.13 -20.15 -4.26
C TYR A 100 3.60 -18.72 -4.10
N VAL A 101 2.68 -18.48 -3.17
CA VAL A 101 2.25 -17.11 -2.82
C VAL A 101 3.44 -16.31 -2.29
N ASN A 102 4.21 -16.86 -1.35
CA ASN A 102 5.38 -16.19 -0.80
C ASN A 102 6.46 -15.91 -1.86
N LEU A 103 6.69 -16.85 -2.79
CA LEU A 103 7.66 -16.66 -3.88
C LEU A 103 7.22 -15.54 -4.84
N ALA A 104 5.94 -15.53 -5.22
CA ALA A 104 5.37 -14.54 -6.11
C ALA A 104 5.26 -13.14 -5.46
N MET A 105 5.20 -13.06 -4.14
CA MET A 105 5.22 -11.79 -3.40
C MET A 105 6.63 -11.24 -3.15
N ALA A 106 7.70 -12.02 -3.38
CA ALA A 106 9.07 -11.59 -3.08
C ALA A 106 9.59 -10.51 -4.04
N SER A 107 9.13 -10.50 -5.29
CA SER A 107 9.49 -9.49 -6.29
C SER A 107 8.54 -9.53 -7.50
N ASP A 108 8.61 -8.51 -8.35
CA ASP A 108 7.89 -8.49 -9.63
C ASP A 108 8.35 -9.56 -10.60
N ASP A 109 9.66 -9.81 -10.65
CA ASP A 109 10.22 -10.90 -11.45
C ASP A 109 9.72 -12.27 -10.94
N GLY A 110 9.64 -12.46 -9.62
CA GLY A 110 9.14 -13.69 -9.01
C GLY A 110 7.67 -13.97 -9.37
N PHE A 111 6.84 -12.93 -9.42
CA PHE A 111 5.46 -13.07 -9.89
C PHE A 111 5.37 -13.52 -11.35
N GLU A 112 6.15 -12.89 -12.24
CA GLU A 112 6.17 -13.25 -13.66
C GLU A 112 6.75 -14.66 -13.90
N GLU A 113 7.75 -15.07 -13.12
CA GLU A 113 8.29 -16.42 -13.16
C GLU A 113 7.24 -17.46 -12.74
N ILE A 114 6.52 -17.22 -11.64
CA ILE A 114 5.45 -18.12 -11.18
C ILE A 114 4.30 -18.17 -12.16
N LYS A 115 3.92 -17.04 -12.77
CA LYS A 115 2.90 -16.99 -13.81
C LYS A 115 3.30 -17.81 -15.05
N LYS A 116 4.55 -17.71 -15.49
CA LYS A 116 5.10 -18.53 -16.59
C LYS A 116 5.13 -20.01 -16.23
N LEU A 117 5.54 -20.33 -15.00
CA LEU A 117 5.57 -21.70 -14.48
C LEU A 117 4.16 -22.31 -14.46
N CYS A 118 3.17 -21.60 -13.92
CA CYS A 118 1.77 -22.03 -13.93
C CYS A 118 1.23 -22.19 -15.37
N SER A 119 1.75 -21.46 -16.34
CA SER A 119 1.32 -21.58 -17.74
C SER A 119 1.92 -22.79 -18.44
N SER A 120 3.14 -23.21 -18.07
CA SER A 120 3.81 -24.37 -18.66
C SER A 120 3.49 -25.70 -17.98
N MET A 121 3.01 -25.66 -16.73
CA MET A 121 2.62 -26.86 -15.98
C MET A 121 1.38 -27.56 -16.57
N VAL A 122 1.49 -28.88 -16.67
CA VAL A 122 0.38 -29.80 -16.89
C VAL A 122 -0.24 -30.15 -15.53
N PRO A 123 -1.56 -30.41 -15.42
CA PRO A 123 -2.16 -30.85 -14.16
C PRO A 123 -1.45 -32.08 -13.59
N VAL A 124 -1.05 -32.01 -12.33
CA VAL A 124 -0.29 -33.07 -11.63
C VAL A 124 -1.21 -34.20 -11.15
N ALA A 125 -2.48 -33.88 -10.91
CA ALA A 125 -3.55 -34.81 -10.59
C ALA A 125 -4.90 -34.19 -10.98
N ASP A 126 -5.93 -35.03 -11.21
CA ASP A 126 -7.29 -34.54 -11.36
C ASP A 126 -7.71 -33.76 -10.10
N PRO A 127 -8.38 -32.61 -10.25
CA PRO A 127 -8.86 -31.86 -9.11
C PRO A 127 -9.79 -32.76 -8.28
N SER A 128 -9.50 -32.85 -6.98
CA SER A 128 -10.35 -33.51 -6.01
C SER A 128 -11.73 -32.85 -6.04
N LYS A 129 -12.74 -33.54 -6.58
CA LYS A 129 -14.13 -33.06 -6.63
C LYS A 129 -14.83 -33.07 -5.26
N LEU A 130 -14.09 -33.18 -4.17
CA LEU A 130 -14.65 -33.21 -2.82
C LEU A 130 -15.35 -31.89 -2.45
N ASP A 131 -14.88 -30.75 -2.96
CA ASP A 131 -15.49 -29.44 -2.62
C ASP A 131 -16.89 -29.26 -3.25
N ASP A 132 -17.17 -29.98 -4.35
CA ASP A 132 -18.47 -29.99 -5.03
C ASP A 132 -19.37 -31.15 -4.57
N ALA A 133 -18.86 -32.03 -3.69
CA ALA A 133 -19.60 -33.18 -3.21
C ALA A 133 -20.72 -32.72 -2.27
N LYS A 134 -21.94 -32.56 -2.82
CA LYS A 134 -23.15 -32.42 -2.01
C LYS A 134 -23.32 -33.69 -1.17
N ILE A 135 -23.31 -33.53 0.15
CA ILE A 135 -23.86 -34.55 1.05
C ILE A 135 -25.34 -34.67 0.70
N SER A 136 -25.73 -35.81 0.16
CA SER A 136 -27.11 -36.06 -0.23
C SER A 136 -27.98 -36.18 1.02
N GLU A 137 -28.72 -35.12 1.34
CA GLU A 137 -29.80 -35.21 2.33
C GLU A 137 -30.94 -36.05 1.73
N GLY A 138 -30.98 -37.33 2.10
CA GLY A 138 -32.14 -38.21 1.91
C GLY A 138 -31.98 -39.38 0.94
N ASN A 139 -30.93 -39.41 0.12
CA ASN A 139 -30.59 -40.56 -0.73
C ASN A 139 -29.13 -40.95 -0.51
N LEU A 140 -28.78 -42.23 -0.68
CA LEU A 140 -27.38 -42.67 -0.63
C LEU A 140 -26.57 -41.98 -1.72
N SER A 141 -25.42 -41.41 -1.33
CA SER A 141 -24.42 -40.91 -2.27
C SER A 141 -23.84 -42.06 -3.09
N ASP A 142 -23.19 -41.77 -4.22
CA ASP A 142 -22.60 -42.81 -5.07
C ASP A 142 -21.52 -43.61 -4.31
N ASP A 143 -20.80 -42.96 -3.40
CA ASP A 143 -19.83 -43.61 -2.51
C ASP A 143 -20.53 -44.52 -1.48
N GLU A 144 -21.65 -44.07 -0.90
CA GLU A 144 -22.44 -44.86 0.05
C GLU A 144 -23.07 -46.09 -0.62
N LYS A 145 -23.51 -45.99 -1.89
CA LYS A 145 -23.97 -47.14 -2.67
C LYS A 145 -22.84 -48.12 -2.97
N HIS A 146 -21.64 -47.61 -3.30
CA HIS A 146 -20.47 -48.46 -3.49
C HIS A 146 -20.09 -49.17 -2.18
N MET A 147 -20.19 -48.50 -1.04
CA MET A 147 -20.01 -49.12 0.28
C MET A 147 -21.07 -50.19 0.56
N ALA A 148 -22.36 -49.93 0.30
CA ALA A 148 -23.43 -50.92 0.45
C ALA A 148 -23.15 -52.18 -0.39
N ALA A 149 -22.76 -52.00 -1.66
CA ALA A 149 -22.39 -53.09 -2.56
C ALA A 149 -21.15 -53.87 -2.07
N THR A 150 -20.13 -53.18 -1.56
CA THR A 150 -18.90 -53.79 -1.05
C THR A 150 -19.15 -54.59 0.23
N LEU A 151 -20.04 -54.08 1.10
CA LEU A 151 -20.45 -54.74 2.35
C LEU A 151 -21.47 -55.86 2.09
N GLY A 152 -21.97 -56.01 0.87
CA GLY A 152 -22.99 -56.99 0.51
C GLY A 152 -24.36 -56.72 1.14
N VAL A 153 -24.63 -55.46 1.49
CA VAL A 153 -25.89 -55.00 2.11
C VAL A 153 -26.73 -54.29 1.06
N SER A 154 -28.06 -54.41 1.14
CA SER A 154 -28.95 -53.68 0.23
C SER A 154 -28.85 -52.16 0.46
N GLU A 155 -29.05 -51.36 -0.59
CA GLU A 155 -29.07 -49.89 -0.48
C GLU A 155 -30.13 -49.42 0.53
N GLU A 156 -31.26 -50.11 0.62
CA GLU A 156 -32.33 -49.78 1.57
C GLU A 156 -31.91 -50.06 3.03
N ASP A 157 -31.26 -51.18 3.30
CA ASP A 157 -30.81 -51.54 4.64
C ASP A 157 -29.63 -50.67 5.08
N PHE A 158 -28.72 -50.33 4.16
CA PHE A 158 -27.63 -49.40 4.42
C PHE A 158 -28.16 -47.98 4.74
N ALA A 159 -29.19 -47.51 4.03
CA ALA A 159 -29.84 -46.23 4.31
C ALA A 159 -30.54 -46.22 5.69
N LYS A 160 -31.18 -47.33 6.08
CA LYS A 160 -31.78 -47.49 7.42
C LYS A 160 -30.72 -47.45 8.53
N GLN A 161 -29.60 -48.14 8.33
CA GLN A 161 -28.48 -48.15 9.28
C GLN A 161 -27.88 -46.75 9.45
N LEU A 162 -27.63 -46.05 8.34
CA LEU A 162 -27.09 -44.69 8.35
C LEU A 162 -28.05 -43.69 9.01
N ALA A 163 -29.36 -43.86 8.83
CA ALA A 163 -30.37 -43.03 9.49
C ALA A 163 -30.46 -43.33 11.01
N ALA A 164 -30.25 -44.58 11.43
CA ALA A 164 -30.22 -44.99 12.82
C ALA A 164 -28.97 -44.50 13.57
N ASP A 165 -27.81 -44.46 12.91
CA ASP A 165 -26.55 -43.96 13.50
C ASP A 165 -26.48 -42.42 13.57
N LYS A 166 -27.31 -41.70 12.81
CA LYS A 166 -27.41 -40.23 12.83
C LYS A 166 -28.43 -39.69 13.85
N GLY A 167 -29.18 -40.55 14.52
CA GLY A 167 -30.12 -40.21 15.61
C GLY A 167 -29.51 -40.39 16.99
#